data_AF-A0A496VTS1-F1
#
_entry.id   AF-A0A496VTS1-F1
#
_cell.length_a   1.000
_cell.length_b   1.000
_cell.length_c   1.000
_cell.angle_alpha   90.00
_cell.angle_beta   90.00
_cell.angle_gamma   90.00
#
_symmetry.space_group_name_H-M   'P 1'
#
loop_
_entity.id
_entity.type
_entity.pdbx_description
1 polymer ?
#
loop_
_entity_poly.entity_id
_entity_poly.type
_entity_poly.pdbx_seq_one_letter_code
_entity_poly.pdbx_strand_id
1 'polypeptide(L)'
;MEIILQDNNGNISEIHGKTIERLICVESLHDNFKKVPCLFLLKLNQLNVWYRFFLDVNFCVWEKYKHFPRDNIEDTDDFPWYDLSEKTELKGLQILNTCVSEQGEGVKLEIVLSNNRKLILSILSFDGDTILKVL
;
A
#
# COMPACT_ATOMS: atom_id res chain seq x y z
N MET A 1 2.49 -0.26 18.34
CA MET A 1 2.44 -0.68 16.94
C MET A 1 1.60 -1.92 16.89
N GLU A 2 0.63 -1.99 16.00
CA GLU A 2 -0.21 -3.16 15.78
C GLU A 2 0.11 -3.70 14.38
N ILE A 3 0.42 -4.99 14.30
CA ILE A 3 0.77 -5.70 13.06
C ILE A 3 -0.33 -6.73 12.82
N ILE A 4 -0.95 -6.67 11.65
CA ILE A 4 -1.98 -7.64 11.26
C ILE A 4 -1.58 -8.27 9.92
N LEU A 5 -1.64 -9.59 9.90
CA LEU A 5 -1.40 -10.41 8.72
C LEU A 5 -2.74 -10.76 8.10
N GLN A 6 -2.91 -10.43 6.82
CA GLN A 6 -3.99 -10.95 6.00
C GLN A 6 -3.40 -11.97 5.03
N ASP A 7 -3.95 -13.18 5.02
CA ASP A 7 -3.65 -14.22 4.02
C ASP A 7 -3.98 -13.76 2.60
N ASN A 8 -3.72 -14.62 1.61
CA ASN A 8 -3.94 -14.33 0.20
C ASN A 8 -5.40 -14.05 -0.20
N ASN A 9 -6.37 -14.18 0.73
CA ASN A 9 -7.79 -13.94 0.48
C ASN A 9 -8.45 -13.30 1.70
N GLY A 10 -8.75 -11.99 1.65
CA GLY A 10 -9.43 -11.34 2.78
C GLY A 10 -9.75 -9.87 2.60
N ASN A 11 -10.09 -9.20 3.69
CA ASN A 11 -10.54 -7.81 3.69
C ASN A 11 -10.01 -7.05 4.92
N ILE A 12 -9.49 -5.85 4.69
CA ILE A 12 -9.00 -4.92 5.71
C ILE A 12 -10.11 -3.91 6.04
N SER A 13 -11.14 -4.37 6.73
CA SER A 13 -12.36 -3.59 6.98
C SER A 13 -12.15 -2.33 7.84
N GLU A 14 -11.04 -2.24 8.59
CA GLU A 14 -10.75 -1.10 9.47
C GLU A 14 -10.65 0.24 8.73
N ILE A 15 -10.23 0.21 7.47
CA ILE A 15 -10.06 1.43 6.67
C ILE A 15 -11.30 1.81 5.85
N HIS A 16 -12.37 1.00 5.90
CA HIS A 16 -13.63 1.29 5.21
C HIS A 16 -14.28 2.57 5.78
N GLY A 17 -14.78 3.40 4.87
CA GLY A 17 -15.45 4.66 5.17
C GLY A 17 -14.49 5.80 5.49
N LYS A 18 -13.18 5.53 5.54
CA LYS A 18 -12.15 6.53 5.79
C LYS A 18 -11.76 7.25 4.51
N THR A 19 -11.33 8.49 4.66
CA THR A 19 -10.92 9.34 3.54
C THR A 19 -9.41 9.36 3.43
N ILE A 20 -8.90 9.18 2.22
CA ILE A 20 -7.48 9.23 1.94
C ILE A 20 -6.96 10.66 2.09
N GLU A 21 -5.97 10.84 2.95
CA GLU A 21 -5.21 12.08 3.10
C GLU A 21 -4.00 12.07 2.17
N ARG A 22 -3.24 10.96 2.20
CA ARG A 22 -1.93 10.86 1.56
C ARG A 22 -1.56 9.44 1.21
N LEU A 23 -0.88 9.24 0.08
CA LEU A 23 -0.26 7.99 -0.34
C LEU A 23 1.23 8.24 -0.62
N ILE A 24 2.09 7.57 0.13
CA ILE A 24 3.53 7.52 -0.15
C ILE A 24 3.88 6.14 -0.68
N CYS A 25 4.70 6.11 -1.72
CA CYS A 25 5.32 4.91 -2.26
C CYS A 25 6.82 4.97 -1.97
N VAL A 26 7.37 3.86 -1.48
CA VAL A 26 8.81 3.66 -1.36
C VAL A 26 9.22 2.68 -2.43
N GLU A 27 10.26 3.02 -3.18
CA GLU A 27 10.78 2.18 -4.27
C GLU A 27 12.10 1.53 -3.87
N SER A 28 12.29 0.27 -4.25
CA SER A 28 13.58 -0.41 -4.24
C SER A 28 14.24 -0.39 -5.61
N LEU A 29 15.58 -0.47 -5.62
CA LEU A 29 16.34 -0.73 -6.83
C LEU A 29 16.45 -2.26 -6.98
N HIS A 30 15.80 -2.79 -8.01
CA HIS A 30 15.93 -4.20 -8.36
C HIS A 30 17.12 -4.42 -9.31
N ASP A 31 17.55 -5.68 -9.45
CA ASP A 31 18.55 -6.09 -10.44
C ASP A 31 18.19 -5.49 -11.81
N ASN A 32 19.10 -4.67 -12.34
CA ASN A 32 18.98 -3.79 -13.53
C ASN A 32 18.59 -2.31 -13.28
N PHE A 33 18.72 -1.77 -12.07
CA PHE A 33 18.46 -0.35 -11.74
C PHE A 33 17.02 0.11 -12.00
N LYS A 34 16.10 -0.83 -12.21
CA LYS A 34 14.68 -0.53 -12.33
C LYS A 34 14.16 -0.23 -10.94
N LYS A 35 13.57 0.96 -10.78
CA LYS A 35 12.85 1.31 -9.56
C LYS A 35 11.52 0.58 -9.55
N VAL A 36 11.27 -0.16 -8.48
CA VAL A 36 10.04 -0.92 -8.29
C VAL A 36 9.45 -0.53 -6.95
N PRO A 37 8.14 -0.24 -6.85
CA PRO A 37 7.49 -0.07 -5.56
C PRO A 37 7.81 -1.25 -4.64
N CYS A 38 8.01 -1.03 -3.34
CA CYS A 38 8.20 -2.13 -2.39
C CYS A 38 7.38 -1.94 -1.12
N LEU A 39 6.98 -0.70 -0.83
CA LEU A 39 6.22 -0.38 0.37
C LEU A 39 5.28 0.81 0.11
N PHE A 40 4.06 0.71 0.65
CA PHE A 40 3.05 1.75 0.50
C PHE A 40 2.61 2.24 1.87
N LEU A 41 2.53 3.56 2.03
CA LEU A 41 2.06 4.22 3.24
C LEU A 41 0.83 5.05 2.92
N LEU A 42 -0.30 4.70 3.52
CA LEU A 42 -1.57 5.37 3.37
C LEU A 42 -1.92 6.11 4.65
N LYS A 43 -2.08 7.43 4.57
CA LYS A 43 -2.60 8.25 5.66
C LYS A 43 -4.09 8.50 5.44
N LEU A 44 -4.87 8.36 6.51
CA LEU A 44 -6.32 8.56 6.50
C LEU A 44 -6.72 9.73 7.41
N ASN A 45 -7.57 10.63 6.91
CA ASN A 45 -7.92 11.92 7.55
C ASN A 45 -8.49 11.75 8.98
N GLN A 46 -9.44 10.81 9.16
CA GLN A 46 -10.21 10.70 10.40
C GLN A 46 -9.46 10.04 11.55
N LEU A 47 -8.40 9.29 11.25
CA LEU A 47 -7.69 8.49 12.24
C LEU A 47 -6.36 9.14 12.65
N ASN A 48 -5.84 10.05 11.82
CA ASN A 48 -4.49 10.62 11.97
C ASN A 48 -3.43 9.53 12.22
N VAL A 49 -3.57 8.40 11.53
CA VAL A 49 -2.62 7.29 11.54
C VAL A 49 -2.18 6.98 10.12
N TRP A 50 -1.02 6.34 10.03
CA TRP A 50 -0.46 5.76 8.83
C TRP A 50 -0.69 4.26 8.83
N TYR A 51 -1.17 3.75 7.70
CA TYR A 51 -1.22 2.34 7.39
C TYR A 51 -0.04 2.03 6.46
N ARG A 52 0.86 1.16 6.91
CA ARG A 52 1.95 0.62 6.09
C ARG A 52 1.49 -0.69 5.50
N PHE A 53 1.55 -0.83 4.19
CA PHE A 53 1.28 -2.08 3.49
C PHE A 53 2.59 -2.65 2.96
N PHE A 54 2.82 -3.92 3.27
CA PHE A 54 3.88 -4.74 2.72
C PHE A 54 3.23 -5.97 2.09
N LEU A 55 3.52 -6.21 0.81
CA LEU A 55 2.97 -7.33 0.06
C LEU A 55 4.07 -8.37 -0.15
N ASP A 56 3.75 -9.61 0.16
CA ASP A 56 4.58 -10.78 -0.09
C ASP A 56 3.79 -11.76 -0.97
N VAL A 57 4.46 -12.73 -1.60
CA VAL A 57 3.91 -13.73 -2.52
C VAL A 57 2.67 -14.43 -1.96
N ASN A 58 2.55 -14.55 -0.64
CA ASN A 58 1.47 -15.29 0.02
C ASN A 58 0.54 -14.44 0.91
N PHE A 59 0.90 -13.20 1.23
CA PHE A 59 0.14 -12.42 2.22
C PHE A 59 0.32 -10.91 2.05
N CYS A 60 -0.64 -10.17 2.59
CA CYS A 60 -0.55 -8.73 2.80
C CYS A 60 -0.37 -8.46 4.29
N VAL A 61 0.77 -7.86 4.67
CA VAL A 61 0.95 -7.30 6.01
C VAL A 61 0.46 -5.87 5.99
N TRP A 62 -0.30 -5.50 7.00
CA TRP A 62 -0.57 -4.10 7.27
C TRP A 62 -0.31 -3.74 8.72
N GLU A 63 0.19 -2.53 8.89
CA GLU A 63 0.61 -2.06 10.20
C GLU A 63 0.18 -0.63 10.44
N LYS A 64 -0.13 -0.33 11.69
CA LYS A 64 -0.68 0.95 12.10
C LYS A 64 0.32 1.77 12.91
N TYR A 65 0.55 3.01 12.45
CA TYR A 65 1.47 3.96 13.08
C TYR A 65 0.79 5.30 13.38
N LYS A 66 0.99 5.81 14.60
CA LYS A 66 0.48 7.14 14.99
C LYS A 66 1.25 8.30 14.35
N HIS A 67 2.51 8.08 14.06
CA HIS A 67 3.41 9.07 13.44
C HIS A 67 3.94 8.51 12.12
N PHE A 68 4.45 9.38 11.26
CA PHE A 68 5.04 8.95 9.99
C PHE A 68 6.24 8.03 10.30
N PRO A 69 6.23 6.77 9.85
CA PRO A 69 7.14 5.74 10.36
C PRO A 69 8.52 5.78 9.70
N ARG A 70 9.11 6.98 9.48
CA ARG A 70 10.38 7.12 8.76
C ARG A 70 11.53 6.38 9.46
N ASP A 71 11.63 6.52 10.77
CA ASP A 71 12.76 6.02 11.55
C ASP A 71 12.69 4.50 11.85
N ASN A 72 11.56 3.85 11.52
CA ASN A 72 11.31 2.42 11.77
C ASN A 72 11.42 1.55 10.51
N ILE A 73 11.88 2.11 9.38
CA ILE A 73 12.14 1.32 8.17
C ILE A 73 13.66 1.20 8.06
N GLU A 74 14.19 0.13 8.66
CA GLU A 74 15.60 -0.07 9.07
C GLU A 74 16.66 -0.04 7.95
N ASP A 75 16.34 0.23 6.69
CA ASP A 75 17.30 0.26 5.57
C ASP A 75 17.00 1.35 4.52
N THR A 76 16.37 2.47 4.90
CA THR A 76 15.75 3.41 3.93
C THR A 76 16.59 4.56 3.41
N ASP A 77 17.85 4.71 3.81
CA ASP A 77 18.71 5.77 3.26
C ASP A 77 18.96 5.58 1.74
N ASP A 78 18.81 4.35 1.22
CA ASP A 78 18.96 4.01 -0.20
C ASP A 78 17.62 3.86 -0.96
N PHE A 79 16.48 4.00 -0.29
CA PHE A 79 15.16 3.82 -0.90
C PHE A 79 14.45 5.16 -1.11
N PRO A 80 14.24 5.63 -2.36
CA PRO A 80 13.54 6.89 -2.61
C PRO A 80 12.05 6.79 -2.28
N TRP A 81 11.53 7.88 -1.69
CA TRP A 81 10.13 8.01 -1.27
C TRP A 81 9.42 9.03 -2.16
N TYR A 82 8.22 8.69 -2.61
CA TYR A 82 7.42 9.56 -3.48
C TYR A 82 6.03 9.74 -2.92
N ASP A 83 5.62 11.00 -2.78
CA ASP A 83 4.22 11.33 -2.56
C ASP A 83 3.46 11.24 -3.87
N LEU A 84 2.55 10.28 -3.94
CA LEU A 84 1.77 10.01 -5.15
C LEU A 84 0.36 10.61 -5.07
N SER A 85 0.01 11.26 -3.96
CA SER A 85 -1.37 11.66 -3.65
C SER A 85 -1.99 12.56 -4.72
N GLU A 86 -1.24 13.55 -5.20
CA GLU A 86 -1.70 14.48 -6.24
C GLU A 86 -1.69 13.82 -7.62
N LYS A 87 -0.59 13.15 -7.97
CA LYS A 87 -0.43 12.46 -9.27
C LYS A 87 -1.52 11.40 -9.51
N THR A 88 -2.01 10.78 -8.44
CA THR A 88 -3.03 9.73 -8.50
C THR A 88 -4.44 10.22 -8.24
N GLU A 89 -4.62 11.51 -7.89
CA GLU A 89 -5.90 12.14 -7.57
C GLU A 89 -6.68 11.39 -6.46
N LEU A 90 -5.97 10.79 -5.50
CA LEU A 90 -6.58 9.98 -4.44
C LEU A 90 -7.06 10.79 -3.24
N LYS A 91 -6.48 11.98 -3.05
CA LYS A 91 -6.73 12.82 -1.87
C LYS A 91 -8.20 13.20 -1.79
N GLY A 92 -8.82 12.97 -0.63
CA GLY A 92 -10.22 13.27 -0.39
C GLY A 92 -11.20 12.16 -0.81
N LEU A 93 -10.73 11.11 -1.48
CA LEU A 93 -11.59 9.96 -1.81
C LEU A 93 -11.84 9.08 -0.60
N GLN A 94 -13.07 8.59 -0.48
CA GLN A 94 -13.44 7.63 0.56
C GLN A 94 -13.16 6.21 0.10
N ILE A 95 -12.61 5.40 0.99
CA ILE A 95 -12.43 3.96 0.79
C ILE A 95 -13.77 3.28 1.02
N LEU A 96 -14.27 2.61 -0.02
CA LEU A 96 -15.53 1.85 0.02
C LEU A 96 -15.31 0.38 0.35
N ASN A 97 -14.19 -0.19 -0.06
CA ASN A 97 -13.85 -1.57 0.25
C ASN A 97 -12.37 -1.82 0.08
N THR A 98 -11.86 -2.85 0.74
CA THR A 98 -10.54 -3.42 0.46
C THR A 98 -10.66 -4.90 0.20
N CYS A 99 -9.85 -5.43 -0.70
CA CYS A 99 -9.83 -6.86 -0.97
C CYS A 99 -8.39 -7.29 -1.21
N VAL A 100 -7.95 -8.30 -0.48
CA VAL A 100 -6.72 -9.03 -0.77
C VAL A 100 -7.11 -10.29 -1.52
N SER A 101 -6.48 -10.54 -2.66
CA SER A 101 -6.70 -11.73 -3.48
C SER A 101 -5.40 -12.22 -4.10
N GLU A 102 -5.35 -13.49 -4.50
CA GLU A 102 -4.26 -14.00 -5.34
C GLU A 102 -4.20 -13.28 -6.71
N GLN A 103 -2.99 -13.15 -7.24
CA GLN A 103 -2.72 -12.64 -8.58
C GLN A 103 -1.51 -13.35 -9.19
N GLY A 104 -1.77 -14.36 -10.03
CA GLY A 104 -0.70 -15.17 -10.62
C GLY A 104 0.03 -15.95 -9.52
N GLU A 105 1.34 -15.74 -9.41
CA GLU A 105 2.16 -16.32 -8.33
C GLU A 105 2.22 -15.43 -7.08
N GLY A 106 1.59 -14.25 -7.06
CA GLY A 106 1.64 -13.34 -5.91
C GLY A 106 0.28 -12.90 -5.37
N VAL A 107 0.25 -11.77 -4.67
CA VAL A 107 -0.97 -11.20 -4.08
C VAL A 107 -1.28 -9.80 -4.59
N LYS A 108 -2.54 -9.43 -4.51
CA LYS A 108 -3.09 -8.13 -4.89
C LYS A 108 -3.94 -7.58 -3.75
N LEU A 109 -3.67 -6.34 -3.35
CA LEU A 109 -4.55 -5.51 -2.54
C LEU A 109 -5.25 -4.49 -3.44
N GLU A 110 -6.58 -4.59 -3.51
CA GLU A 110 -7.45 -3.62 -4.18
C GLU A 110 -8.16 -2.76 -3.16
N ILE A 111 -8.12 -1.44 -3.36
CA ILE A 111 -8.83 -0.44 -2.57
C ILE A 111 -9.84 0.24 -3.50
N VAL A 112 -11.13 -0.01 -3.27
CA VAL A 112 -12.24 0.56 -4.04
C VAL A 112 -12.59 1.94 -3.48
N LEU A 113 -12.73 2.92 -4.36
CA LEU A 113 -12.86 4.33 -3.98
C LEU A 113 -14.22 4.90 -4.37
N SER A 114 -14.63 5.97 -3.70
CA SER A 114 -15.93 6.63 -3.89
C SER A 114 -16.17 7.24 -5.27
N ASN A 115 -15.12 7.41 -6.08
CA ASN A 115 -15.22 7.86 -7.46
C ASN A 115 -15.27 6.70 -8.47
N ASN A 116 -15.59 5.49 -8.01
CA ASN A 116 -15.60 4.24 -8.78
C ASN A 116 -14.23 3.80 -9.31
N ARG A 117 -13.14 4.48 -8.93
CA ARG A 117 -11.79 4.03 -9.23
C ARG A 117 -11.30 2.98 -8.25
N LYS A 118 -10.25 2.27 -8.63
CA LYS A 118 -9.56 1.30 -7.78
C LYS A 118 -8.08 1.64 -7.70
N LEU A 119 -7.57 1.73 -6.49
CA LEU A 119 -6.14 1.69 -6.24
C LEU A 119 -5.74 0.21 -6.09
N ILE A 120 -4.81 -0.25 -6.92
CA ILE A 120 -4.34 -1.63 -6.95
C ILE A 120 -2.86 -1.64 -6.60
N LEU A 121 -2.53 -2.39 -5.56
CA LEU A 121 -1.18 -2.69 -5.11
C LEU A 121 -0.99 -4.20 -5.30
N SER A 122 0.02 -4.66 -6.02
CA SER A 122 0.21 -6.11 -6.22
C SER A 122 1.68 -6.48 -6.32
N ILE A 123 2.03 -7.70 -5.94
CA ILE A 123 3.33 -8.32 -6.25
C ILE A 123 3.09 -9.52 -7.18
N LEU A 124 3.95 -9.73 -8.17
CA LEU A 124 3.78 -10.80 -9.17
C LEU A 124 4.60 -12.07 -8.90
N SER A 125 5.75 -11.97 -8.22
CA SER A 125 6.65 -13.11 -7.96
C SER A 125 7.59 -12.82 -6.78
N PHE A 126 8.29 -13.88 -6.33
CA PHE A 126 9.31 -13.81 -5.27
C PHE A 126 10.45 -12.83 -5.60
N ASP A 127 10.71 -12.61 -6.88
CA ASP A 127 11.71 -11.68 -7.43
C ASP A 127 11.14 -10.27 -7.68
N GLY A 128 10.12 -9.85 -6.92
CA GLY A 128 9.99 -8.45 -6.53
C GLY A 128 9.34 -7.47 -7.50
N ASP A 129 8.61 -7.90 -8.54
CA ASP A 129 7.83 -6.96 -9.36
C ASP A 129 6.54 -6.54 -8.61
N THR A 130 6.64 -5.49 -7.79
CA THR A 130 5.46 -4.80 -7.24
C THR A 130 4.91 -3.80 -8.25
N ILE A 131 3.59 -3.68 -8.29
CA ILE A 131 2.85 -2.84 -9.21
C ILE A 131 1.92 -1.93 -8.41
N LEU A 132 1.88 -0.67 -8.82
CA LEU A 132 0.89 0.33 -8.43
C LEU A 132 0.07 0.73 -9.66
N LYS A 133 -1.25 0.54 -9.61
CA LYS A 133 -2.18 0.98 -10.65
C LYS A 133 -3.35 1.73 -10.04
N VAL A 134 -3.85 2.75 -10.74
CA VAL A 134 -5.10 3.42 -10.40
C VAL A 134 -6.02 3.39 -11.61
N LEU A 135 -7.03 2.52 -11.55
CA LEU A 135 -7.99 2.24 -12.63
C LEU A 135 -9.29 2.99 -12.40
#